data_AF-A0A920T5Z6-F1
#
_entry.id   AF-A0A920T5Z6-F1
#
_cell.length_a   1.000
_cell.length_b   1.000
_cell.length_c   1.000
_cell.angle_alpha   90.00
_cell.angle_beta   90.00
_cell.angle_gamma   90.00
#
_symmetry.space_group_name_H-M   'P 1'
#
loop_
_entity.id
_entity.type
_entity.pdbx_description
1 polymer ?
#
loop_
_entity_poly.entity_id
_entity_poly.type
_entity_poly.pdbx_seq_one_letter_code
_entity_poly.pdbx_strand_id
1 'polypeptide(L)'
;MQDQLISQKKSPNDINAVLMAGVSDSLSLDENKNLTDYLERGGNLFLTQNRIKTNLQVQQAFPIESDIFSIIKKYGFSIEENLVKTKYVVA
;
A
#
# COMPACT_ATOMS: atom_id res chain seq x y z
N MET A 1 -30.83 26.27 -22.57
CA MET A 1 -29.88 26.68 -21.52
C MET A 1 -30.38 26.11 -20.20
N GLN A 2 -30.02 24.88 -19.86
CA GLN A 2 -30.10 24.39 -18.48
C GLN A 2 -29.14 23.21 -18.34
N ASP A 3 -28.12 23.47 -17.52
CA ASP A 3 -27.38 22.54 -16.68
C ASP A 3 -26.66 21.36 -17.34
N GLN A 4 -25.57 21.67 -18.04
CA GLN A 4 -24.37 20.83 -17.95
C GLN A 4 -23.82 20.94 -16.52
N LEU A 5 -24.38 20.15 -15.61
CA LEU A 5 -23.74 19.78 -14.36
C LEU A 5 -22.42 19.12 -14.71
N ILE A 6 -21.36 19.90 -14.57
CA ILE A 6 -19.97 19.48 -14.63
C ILE A 6 -19.84 18.25 -13.74
N SER A 7 -19.73 17.07 -14.36
CA SER A 7 -19.28 15.87 -13.68
C SER A 7 -17.83 16.14 -13.29
N GLN A 8 -17.63 16.72 -12.10
CA GLN A 8 -16.33 16.89 -11.47
C GLN A 8 -15.84 15.50 -11.05
N LYS A 9 -15.57 14.64 -12.04
CA LYS A 9 -14.73 13.47 -11.84
C LYS A 9 -13.34 14.03 -11.62
N LYS A 10 -12.99 14.22 -10.34
CA LYS A 10 -11.67 14.67 -9.90
C LYS A 10 -10.63 13.90 -10.70
N SER A 11 -9.85 14.64 -11.51
CA SER A 11 -8.83 14.00 -12.32
C SER A 11 -7.80 13.41 -11.37
N PRO A 12 -7.19 12.25 -11.66
CA PRO A 12 -6.07 11.75 -10.88
C PRO A 12 -4.95 12.80 -10.71
N ASN A 13 -4.87 13.78 -11.61
CA ASN A 13 -3.95 14.91 -11.54
C ASN A 13 -4.17 15.83 -10.32
N ASP A 14 -5.36 15.84 -9.72
CA ASP A 14 -5.71 16.69 -8.57
C ASP A 14 -5.48 16.00 -7.21
N ILE A 15 -4.86 14.81 -7.22
CA ILE A 15 -4.53 14.05 -6.01
C ILE A 15 -3.10 14.38 -5.62
N ASN A 16 -2.92 15.06 -4.48
CA ASN A 16 -1.60 15.42 -3.95
C ASN A 16 -0.92 14.28 -3.21
N ALA A 17 -1.70 13.41 -2.56
CA ALA A 17 -1.22 12.30 -1.76
C ALA A 17 -2.21 11.12 -1.78
N VAL A 18 -1.68 9.89 -1.76
CA VAL A 18 -2.44 8.65 -1.55
C VAL A 18 -2.01 8.04 -0.21
N LEU A 19 -3.00 7.62 0.57
CA LEU A 19 -2.80 6.85 1.81
C LEU A 19 -3.25 5.41 1.56
N MET A 20 -2.37 4.45 1.81
CA MET A 20 -2.64 3.03 1.63
C MET A 20 -2.19 2.24 2.85
N ALA A 21 -2.97 1.25 3.25
CA ALA A 21 -2.70 0.45 4.44
C ALA A 21 -3.11 -1.01 4.25
N GLY A 22 -2.28 -1.93 4.76
CA GLY A 22 -2.66 -3.33 4.97
C GLY A 22 -3.06 -4.10 3.71
N VAL A 23 -2.40 -3.84 2.58
CA VAL A 23 -2.64 -4.55 1.32
C VAL A 23 -2.27 -6.01 1.52
N SER A 24 -3.27 -6.90 1.53
CA SER A 24 -3.09 -8.31 1.88
C SER A 24 -3.03 -9.26 0.70
N ASP A 25 -3.51 -8.81 -0.46
CA ASP A 25 -3.52 -9.53 -1.74
C ASP A 25 -2.93 -8.60 -2.80
N SER A 26 -2.77 -9.09 -4.03
CA SER A 26 -2.29 -8.26 -5.14
C SER A 26 -3.36 -7.25 -5.58
N LEU A 27 -2.92 -6.08 -6.02
CA LEU A 27 -3.78 -5.10 -6.66
C LEU A 27 -4.35 -5.67 -7.97
N SER A 28 -5.58 -5.29 -8.31
CA SER A 28 -6.10 -5.56 -9.65
C SER A 28 -5.27 -4.84 -10.72
N LEU A 29 -5.37 -5.28 -11.97
CA LEU A 29 -4.62 -4.69 -13.08
C LEU A 29 -4.83 -3.17 -13.19
N ASP A 30 -6.08 -2.72 -13.03
CA ASP A 30 -6.43 -1.30 -13.09
C ASP A 30 -5.89 -0.53 -11.87
N GLU A 31 -5.97 -1.09 -10.66
CA GLU A 31 -5.43 -0.47 -9.45
C GLU A 31 -3.90 -0.34 -9.52
N ASN A 32 -3.22 -1.40 -9.95
CA ASN A 32 -1.77 -1.40 -10.13
C ASN A 32 -1.35 -0.37 -11.19
N LYS A 33 -2.04 -0.34 -12.33
CA LYS A 33 -1.78 0.65 -13.38
C LYS A 33 -1.99 2.07 -12.86
N ASN A 34 -3.11 2.34 -12.21
CA ASN A 34 -3.42 3.68 -11.70
C ASN A 34 -2.41 4.14 -10.63
N LEU A 35 -1.98 3.24 -9.75
CA LEU A 35 -0.96 3.52 -8.74
C LEU A 35 0.40 3.79 -9.39
N THR A 36 0.80 2.97 -10.36
CA THR A 36 2.07 3.13 -11.07
C THR A 36 2.08 4.46 -11.84
N ASP A 37 1.04 4.75 -12.62
CA ASP A 37 0.89 6.03 -13.33
C ASP A 37 0.86 7.24 -12.36
N TYR A 38 0.40 7.06 -11.11
CA TYR A 38 0.41 8.06 -10.05
C TYR A 38 1.80 8.33 -9.49
N LEU A 39 2.57 7.27 -9.23
CA LEU A 39 3.91 7.41 -8.69
C LEU A 39 4.89 7.91 -9.76
N GLU A 40 4.76 7.46 -11.02
CA GLU A 40 5.62 7.87 -12.13
C GLU A 40 5.50 9.36 -12.46
N ARG A 41 4.33 9.99 -12.23
CA ARG A 41 4.16 11.44 -12.38
C ARG A 41 4.59 12.26 -11.15
N GLY A 42 5.21 11.63 -10.15
CA GLY A 42 5.69 12.29 -8.92
C GLY A 42 4.65 12.44 -7.82
N GLY A 43 3.58 11.63 -7.83
CA GLY A 43 2.58 11.62 -6.76
C GLY A 43 3.15 11.10 -5.43
N ASN A 44 2.68 11.66 -4.32
CA ASN A 44 3.11 11.24 -2.98
C ASN A 44 2.31 10.03 -2.48
N LEU A 45 2.99 8.99 -1.97
CA LEU A 45 2.37 7.81 -1.36
C LEU A 45 2.83 7.68 0.09
N PHE A 46 1.87 7.56 1.01
CA PHE A 46 2.11 7.09 2.36
C PHE A 46 1.56 5.68 2.50
N LEU A 47 2.44 4.70 2.73
CA LEU A 47 2.10 3.28 2.81
C LEU A 47 2.41 2.74 4.20
N THR A 48 1.40 2.15 4.86
CA THR A 48 1.60 1.36 6.08
C THR A 48 1.37 -0.12 5.78
N GLN A 49 2.45 -0.89 5.65
CA GLN A 49 2.39 -2.26 5.19
C GLN A 49 3.12 -3.22 6.13
N ASN A 50 2.40 -4.23 6.61
CA ASN A 50 3.02 -5.38 7.27
C ASN A 50 3.54 -6.35 6.22
N ARG A 51 4.60 -7.11 6.53
CA ARG A 51 5.05 -8.23 5.70
C ARG A 51 4.51 -9.59 6.19
N ILE A 52 4.15 -9.67 7.47
CA ILE A 52 3.66 -10.88 8.12
C ILE A 52 2.26 -10.61 8.70
N LYS A 53 1.30 -11.48 8.37
CA LYS A 53 -0.01 -11.55 9.02
C LYS A 53 0.09 -12.51 10.20
N THR A 54 -0.30 -12.06 11.39
CA THR A 54 -0.25 -12.88 12.61
C THR A 54 -1.65 -13.24 13.09
N ASN A 55 -1.82 -14.47 13.56
CA ASN A 55 -2.97 -14.89 14.34
C ASN A 55 -2.48 -15.27 15.74
N LEU A 56 -2.67 -14.34 16.69
CA LEU A 56 -2.17 -14.49 18.06
C LEU A 56 -2.92 -15.54 18.88
N GLN A 57 -4.17 -15.86 18.53
CA GLN A 57 -4.95 -16.87 19.23
C GLN A 57 -4.35 -18.28 19.04
N VAL A 58 -3.90 -18.57 17.81
CA VAL A 58 -3.25 -19.84 17.46
C VAL A 58 -1.72 -19.73 17.39
N GLN A 59 -1.16 -18.58 17.71
CA GLN A 59 0.28 -18.27 17.66
C GLN A 59 0.94 -18.57 16.30
N GLN A 60 0.22 -18.32 15.20
CA GLN A 60 0.71 -18.53 13.84
C GLN A 60 1.00 -17.22 13.12
N ALA A 61 1.91 -17.28 12.15
CA ALA A 61 2.34 -16.17 11.33
C ALA A 61 2.50 -16.63 9.88
N PHE A 62 1.98 -15.83 8.95
CA PHE A 62 1.99 -16.13 7.52
C PHE A 62 2.54 -14.92 6.76
N PRO A 63 3.42 -15.11 5.77
CA PRO A 63 3.78 -14.06 4.83
C PRO A 63 2.53 -13.50 4.15
N ILE A 64 2.53 -12.19 3.92
CA ILE A 64 1.56 -11.55 3.05
C ILE A 64 2.09 -11.68 1.62
N GLU A 65 1.27 -12.24 0.74
CA GLU A 65 1.58 -12.38 -0.69
C GLU A 65 0.87 -11.27 -1.46
N SER A 66 1.62 -10.27 -1.90
CA SER A 66 1.07 -9.10 -2.60
C SER A 66 2.09 -8.49 -3.57
N ASP A 67 1.62 -8.03 -4.71
CA ASP A 67 2.42 -7.30 -5.69
C ASP A 67 2.93 -5.95 -5.18
N ILE A 68 2.37 -5.41 -4.09
CA ILE A 68 2.82 -4.17 -3.46
C ILE A 68 4.31 -4.20 -3.11
N PHE A 69 4.84 -5.35 -2.68
CA PHE A 69 6.26 -5.50 -2.34
C PHE A 69 7.14 -5.34 -3.57
N SER A 70 6.69 -5.84 -4.73
CA SER A 70 7.38 -5.64 -6.01
C SER A 70 7.28 -4.19 -6.48
N ILE A 71 6.15 -3.51 -6.25
CA ILE A 71 5.97 -2.10 -6.58
C ILE A 71 6.95 -1.23 -5.79
N ILE A 72 6.95 -1.32 -4.46
CA ILE A 72 7.81 -0.46 -3.60
C ILE A 72 9.31 -0.76 -3.76
N LYS A 73 9.67 -1.99 -4.15
CA LYS A 73 11.05 -2.37 -4.46
C LYS A 73 11.63 -1.56 -5.61
N LYS A 74 10.82 -1.19 -6.60
CA LYS A 74 11.23 -0.29 -7.71
C LYS A 74 11.65 1.10 -7.21
N TYR A 75 11.12 1.52 -6.06
CA TYR A 75 11.41 2.80 -5.42
C TYR A 75 12.48 2.68 -4.32
N GLY A 76 13.16 1.52 -4.21
CA GLY A 76 14.26 1.32 -3.27
C GLY A 76 13.85 0.87 -1.87
N PHE A 77 12.58 0.50 -1.65
CA PHE A 77 12.10 0.02 -0.35
C PHE A 77 11.92 -1.51 -0.33
N SER A 78 12.39 -2.15 0.74
CA SER A 78 12.13 -3.57 1.03
C SER A 78 11.61 -3.69 2.46
N ILE A 79 10.58 -4.51 2.66
CA ILE A 79 10.05 -4.83 3.98
C ILE A 79 10.32 -6.31 4.23
N GLU A 80 11.15 -6.65 5.21
CA GLU A 80 11.58 -8.03 5.45
C GLU A 80 10.46 -8.93 5.99
N GLU A 81 10.49 -10.21 5.64
CA GLU A 81 9.56 -11.25 6.12
C GLU A 81 9.85 -11.65 7.56
N ASN A 82 9.73 -10.70 8.47
CA ASN A 82 9.99 -10.91 9.88
C ASN A 82 8.99 -10.21 10.79
N LEU A 83 9.09 -10.52 12.08
CA LEU A 83 8.34 -9.87 13.14
C LEU A 83 9.31 -9.11 14.03
N VAL A 84 9.01 -7.83 14.27
CA VAL A 84 9.74 -7.04 15.24
C VAL A 84 9.33 -7.49 16.64
N LYS A 85 10.27 -8.04 17.39
CA LYS A 85 10.08 -8.45 18.79
C LYS A 85 10.75 -7.46 19.71
N THR A 86 10.05 -7.02 20.75
CA THR A 86 10.66 -6.29 21.86
C THR A 86 11.41 -7.26 22.77
N LYS A 87 12.62 -6.89 23.20
CA LYS A 87 13.35 -7.63 24.24
C LYS A 87 13.01 -7.00 25.60
N TYR A 88 12.52 -7.80 26.54
CA TYR A 88 12.51 -7.41 27.95
C TYR A 88 13.73 -8.05 28.62
N VAL A 89 14.66 -7.23 29.12
CA VAL A 89 15.70 -7.69 30.04
C VAL A 89 15.08 -7.67 31.42
N VAL A 90 14.90 -8.84 32.02
CA VAL A 90 14.52 -8.95 33.44
C VAL A 90 15.83 -8.86 34.24
N ALA A 91 15.94 -7.83 35.07
CA ALA A 91 17.05 -7.63 36.01
C ALA A 91 16.76 -8.32 37.34
#